data_AF-A0A848B9M3-F1
#
_entry.id   AF-A0A848B9M3-F1
#
_cell.length_a   1.000
_cell.length_b   1.000
_cell.length_c   1.000
_cell.angle_alpha   90.00
_cell.angle_beta   90.00
_cell.angle_gamma   90.00
#
_symmetry.space_group_name_H-M   'P 1'
#
loop_
_entity.id
_entity.type
_entity.pdbx_description
1 polymer ?
#
loop_
_entity_poly.entity_id
_entity_poly.type
_entity_poly.pdbx_seq_one_letter_code
_entity_poly.pdbx_strand_id
1 'polypeptide(L)'
;MKIRKSALVDALKVLGKMVSQTSPVEIQRSVRFLGVGEQVGLTATDGVESVTVEVIGDAGELEEFAVEYKALRELIRSTRGGEVEVTGRRLDWPEMEAIPDDAVTVELPPDFGRLLALAAPVVNLREARLALRGINLFRDGVT
;
A
#
# COMPACT_ATOMS: atom_id res chain seq x y z
N MET A 1 4.72 17.23 -7.12
CA MET A 1 4.03 16.15 -7.88
C MET A 1 2.56 16.48 -8.22
N LYS A 2 2.11 16.25 -9.47
CA LYS A 2 0.69 16.37 -9.89
C LYS A 2 0.11 15.02 -10.27
N ILE A 3 -1.12 14.72 -9.83
CA ILE A 3 -1.77 13.42 -10.06
C ILE A 3 -3.24 13.65 -10.41
N ARG A 4 -3.81 12.81 -11.30
CA ARG A 4 -5.25 12.80 -11.55
C ARG A 4 -6.01 12.49 -10.25
N LYS A 5 -6.98 13.35 -9.93
CA LYS A 5 -7.81 13.24 -8.72
C LYS A 5 -8.50 11.87 -8.62
N SER A 6 -9.03 11.34 -9.72
CA SER A 6 -9.67 10.03 -9.76
C SER A 6 -8.69 8.90 -9.44
N ALA A 7 -7.50 8.92 -10.04
CA ALA A 7 -6.46 7.93 -9.78
C ALA A 7 -6.01 7.95 -8.31
N LEU A 8 -5.82 9.14 -7.74
CA LEU A 8 -5.49 9.29 -6.32
C LEU A 8 -6.64 8.76 -5.43
N VAL A 9 -7.91 9.05 -5.76
CA VAL A 9 -9.06 8.51 -5.02
C VAL A 9 -9.06 6.98 -5.04
N ASP A 10 -8.84 6.37 -6.20
CA ASP A 10 -8.85 4.91 -6.35
C ASP A 10 -7.68 4.26 -5.62
N ALA A 11 -6.48 4.84 -5.69
CA ALA A 11 -5.33 4.39 -4.92
C ALA A 11 -5.60 4.45 -3.40
N LEU A 12 -6.18 5.56 -2.91
CA LEU A 12 -6.49 5.71 -1.49
C LEU A 12 -7.58 4.74 -0.99
N LYS A 13 -8.48 4.24 -1.85
CA LYS A 13 -9.43 3.16 -1.45
C LYS A 13 -8.69 1.87 -1.08
N VAL A 14 -7.59 1.57 -1.75
CA VAL A 14 -6.76 0.40 -1.48
C VAL A 14 -5.87 0.68 -0.27
N LEU A 15 -5.09 1.76 -0.31
CA LEU A 15 -4.11 2.10 0.73
C LEU A 15 -4.76 2.43 2.07
N GLY A 16 -5.98 2.96 2.06
CA GLY A 16 -6.75 3.24 3.27
C GLY A 16 -7.11 2.00 4.10
N LYS A 17 -6.97 0.79 3.54
CA LYS A 17 -7.08 -0.47 4.30
C LYS A 17 -5.86 -0.77 5.17
N MET A 18 -4.71 -0.22 4.78
CA MET A 18 -3.42 -0.41 5.45
C MET A 18 -3.13 0.69 6.48
N VAL A 19 -3.55 1.92 6.18
CA VAL A 19 -3.29 3.08 7.03
C VAL A 19 -4.05 2.99 8.35
N SER A 20 -3.32 3.15 9.46
CA SER A 20 -3.88 3.28 10.80
C SER A 20 -3.90 4.74 11.24
N GLN A 21 -4.97 5.48 10.94
CA GLN A 21 -5.08 6.93 11.17
C GLN A 21 -4.92 7.38 12.64
N THR A 22 -5.09 6.47 13.60
CA THR A 22 -4.93 6.75 15.04
C THR A 22 -3.62 6.21 15.60
N SER A 23 -2.75 5.62 14.77
CA SER A 23 -1.45 5.13 15.21
C SER A 23 -0.60 6.26 15.77
N PRO A 24 0.16 6.06 16.86
CA PRO A 24 1.17 7.02 17.29
C PRO A 24 2.34 7.13 16.29
N VAL A 25 2.53 6.11 15.44
CA VAL A 25 3.60 6.07 14.43
C VAL A 25 3.16 6.81 13.17
N GLU A 26 3.88 7.88 12.81
CA GLU A 26 3.51 8.74 11.68
C GLU A 26 3.51 8.01 10.33
N ILE A 27 4.49 7.13 10.10
CA ILE A 27 4.60 6.34 8.87
C ILE A 27 3.32 5.54 8.64
N GLN A 28 2.75 4.94 9.70
CA GLN A 28 1.52 4.15 9.62
C GLN A 28 0.25 4.99 9.41
N ARG A 29 0.32 6.32 9.60
CA ARG A 29 -0.74 7.28 9.26
C ARG A 29 -0.60 7.85 7.85
N SER A 30 0.52 7.59 7.19
CA SER A 30 0.96 8.30 5.99
C SER A 30 0.97 7.42 4.76
N VAL A 31 1.00 8.08 3.60
CA VAL A 31 1.27 7.45 2.30
C VAL A 31 2.57 8.06 1.77
N ARG A 32 3.54 7.20 1.43
CA ARG A 32 4.76 7.56 0.71
C ARG A 32 4.44 7.74 -0.76
N PHE A 33 5.00 8.77 -1.35
CA PHE A 33 5.01 9.05 -2.78
C PHE A 33 6.46 8.90 -3.23
N LEU A 34 6.68 8.02 -4.21
CA LEU A 34 7.92 7.91 -4.94
C LEU A 34 7.60 8.14 -6.41
N GLY A 35 8.03 9.25 -6.97
CA GLY A 35 7.76 9.61 -8.34
C GLY A 35 9.02 9.69 -9.18
N VAL A 36 8.94 9.15 -10.40
CA VAL A 36 10.00 9.20 -11.42
C VAL A 36 9.33 9.45 -12.78
N GLY A 37 9.62 10.59 -13.38
CA GLY A 37 8.99 10.99 -14.65
C GLY A 37 7.47 11.08 -14.54
N GLU A 38 6.78 10.24 -15.32
CA GLU A 38 5.32 10.17 -15.38
C GLU A 38 4.69 9.11 -14.46
N GLN A 39 5.52 8.40 -13.69
CA GLN A 39 5.09 7.32 -12.81
C GLN A 39 5.21 7.71 -11.35
N VAL A 40 4.18 7.38 -10.58
CA VAL A 40 4.13 7.61 -9.15
C VAL A 40 3.73 6.33 -8.44
N GLY A 41 4.63 5.81 -7.59
CA GLY A 41 4.33 4.76 -6.62
C GLY A 41 3.79 5.38 -5.33
N LEU A 42 2.61 4.94 -4.90
CA LEU A 42 2.02 5.30 -3.61
C LEU A 42 2.08 4.10 -2.67
N THR A 43 2.79 4.23 -1.55
CA THR A 43 3.00 3.14 -0.60
C THR A 43 2.40 3.46 0.77
N ALA A 44 1.68 2.51 1.36
CA ALA A 44 1.28 2.53 2.77
C ALA A 44 1.81 1.28 3.48
N THR A 45 2.05 1.38 4.79
CA THR A 45 2.57 0.27 5.61
C THR A 45 1.98 0.33 7.02
N ASP A 46 1.87 -0.83 7.66
CA ASP A 46 1.54 -0.99 9.08
C ASP A 46 2.81 -1.21 9.92
N GLY A 47 3.99 -1.08 9.31
CA GLY A 47 5.30 -1.35 9.91
C GLY A 47 5.79 -2.79 9.74
N VAL A 48 4.97 -3.68 9.20
CA VAL A 48 5.34 -5.08 8.88
C VAL A 48 5.18 -5.34 7.39
N GLU A 49 3.99 -5.08 6.84
CA GLU A 49 3.69 -5.25 5.43
C GLU A 49 3.63 -3.89 4.73
N SER A 50 3.77 -3.89 3.41
CA SER A 50 3.63 -2.69 2.59
C SER A 50 2.79 -2.97 1.36
N VAL A 51 1.90 -2.03 1.03
CA VAL A 51 1.13 -2.05 -0.21
C VAL A 51 1.53 -0.86 -1.05
N THR A 52 1.92 -1.12 -2.30
CA THR A 52 2.25 -0.08 -3.28
C THR A 52 1.22 -0.12 -4.41
N VAL A 53 0.70 1.05 -4.78
CA VAL A 53 -0.16 1.26 -5.94
C VAL A 53 0.53 2.23 -6.88
N GLU A 54 0.72 1.82 -8.14
CA GLU A 54 1.28 2.68 -9.17
C GLU A 54 0.17 3.46 -9.88
N VAL A 55 0.40 4.76 -10.10
CA VAL A 55 -0.48 5.63 -10.85
C VAL A 55 0.33 6.50 -11.82
N ILE A 56 -0.34 6.97 -12.87
CA ILE A 56 0.21 7.98 -13.78
C ILE A 56 0.10 9.35 -13.11
N GLY A 57 1.18 10.11 -13.13
CA GLY A 57 1.27 11.47 -12.63
C GLY A 57 2.37 12.27 -13.32
N ASP A 58 2.70 13.42 -12.77
CA ASP A 58 3.85 14.25 -13.17
C ASP A 58 4.69 14.50 -11.91
N ALA A 59 5.83 13.81 -11.84
CA ALA A 59 6.74 13.80 -10.70
C ALA A 59 8.09 14.49 -10.95
N GLY A 60 8.35 14.96 -12.18
CA GLY A 60 9.67 15.47 -12.55
C GLY A 60 10.74 14.37 -12.57
N GLU A 61 11.94 14.64 -12.05
CA GLU A 61 13.07 13.70 -12.11
C GLU A 61 12.98 12.57 -11.07
N LEU A 62 13.08 12.92 -9.78
CA LEU A 62 12.94 11.99 -8.67
C LEU A 62 12.43 12.77 -7.45
N GLU A 63 11.18 12.54 -7.07
CA GLU A 63 10.58 13.12 -5.86
C GLU A 63 10.19 12.02 -4.89
N GLU A 64 10.61 12.15 -3.63
CA GLU A 64 10.22 11.25 -2.54
C GLU A 64 9.76 12.06 -1.32
N PHE A 65 8.52 11.82 -0.90
CA PHE A 65 7.95 12.41 0.30
C PHE A 65 6.79 11.55 0.83
N ALA A 66 6.26 11.90 1.99
CA ALA A 66 5.07 11.30 2.56
C ALA A 66 4.07 12.38 3.00
N VAL A 67 2.80 12.00 2.99
CA VAL A 67 1.68 12.84 3.42
C VAL A 67 0.73 12.00 4.28
N GLU A 68 0.27 12.56 5.40
CA GLU A 68 -0.75 11.88 6.20
C GLU A 68 -2.02 11.63 5.37
N TYR A 69 -2.56 10.41 5.49
CA TYR A 69 -3.73 9.97 4.73
C TYR A 69 -4.95 10.88 4.94
N LYS A 70 -5.13 11.40 6.16
CA LYS A 70 -6.18 12.35 6.47
C LYS A 70 -6.04 13.65 5.66
N ALA A 71 -4.82 14.19 5.58
CA ALA A 71 -4.53 15.39 4.81
C ALA A 71 -4.78 15.16 3.30
N LEU A 72 -4.41 13.99 2.77
CA LEU A 72 -4.73 13.61 1.38
C LEU A 72 -6.24 13.57 1.13
N ARG A 73 -7.01 12.99 2.06
CA ARG A 73 -8.48 12.97 1.94
C ARG A 73 -9.10 14.36 2.00
N GLU A 74 -8.52 15.27 2.77
CA GLU A 74 -8.97 16.67 2.86
C GLU A 74 -8.61 17.45 1.60
N LEU A 75 -7.39 17.26 1.09
CA LEU A 75 -6.92 17.83 -0.17
C LEU A 75 -7.83 17.43 -1.33
N ILE A 76 -8.11 16.14 -1.50
CA ILE A 76 -9.04 15.65 -2.54
C ILE A 76 -10.43 16.29 -2.38
N ARG A 77 -10.93 16.45 -1.16
CA ARG A 77 -12.24 17.06 -0.91
C ARG A 77 -12.26 18.55 -1.28
N SER A 78 -11.17 19.28 -1.06
CA SER A 78 -11.09 20.73 -1.31
C SER A 78 -10.71 21.09 -2.75
N THR A 79 -9.98 20.23 -3.47
CA THR A 79 -9.57 20.47 -4.85
C THR A 79 -10.77 20.51 -5.81
N ARG A 80 -10.94 21.66 -6.47
CA ARG A 80 -11.87 21.84 -7.61
C ARG A 80 -11.12 21.56 -8.90
N GLY A 81 -11.48 20.50 -9.62
CA GLY A 81 -10.80 20.08 -10.86
C GLY A 81 -10.47 18.59 -10.89
N GLY A 82 -9.87 18.16 -12.00
CA GLY A 82 -9.50 16.77 -12.26
C GLY A 82 -8.10 16.38 -11.81
N GLU A 83 -7.27 17.33 -11.39
CA GLU A 83 -5.88 17.12 -10.99
C GLU A 83 -5.64 17.69 -9.59
N VAL A 84 -4.75 17.02 -8.85
CA VAL A 84 -4.35 17.38 -7.48
C VAL A 84 -2.84 17.54 -7.48
N GLU A 85 -2.37 18.67 -6.98
CA GLU A 85 -0.97 18.88 -6.66
C GLU A 85 -0.70 18.45 -5.23
N VAL A 86 0.23 17.51 -5.06
CA VAL A 86 0.57 16.91 -3.77
C VAL A 86 2.00 17.30 -3.42
N THR A 87 2.15 17.80 -2.20
CA THR A 87 3.42 18.10 -1.57
C THR A 87 3.43 17.48 -0.17
N GLY A 88 4.61 17.16 0.33
CA GLY A 88 4.77 16.51 1.62
C GLY A 88 6.14 16.72 2.20
N ARG A 89 6.50 15.87 3.17
CA ARG A 89 7.82 15.87 3.80
C ARG A 89 8.48 14.51 3.69
N ARG A 90 9.80 14.46 3.69
CA ARG A 90 10.53 13.20 3.77
C ARG A 90 10.28 12.55 5.13
N LEU A 91 9.96 11.26 5.12
CA LEU A 91 9.93 10.40 6.30
C LEU A 91 10.88 9.23 6.05
N ASP A 92 11.51 8.74 7.10
CA ASP A 92 12.35 7.56 7.04
C ASP A 92 11.45 6.33 6.93
N TRP A 93 11.19 5.91 5.69
CA TRP A 93 10.35 4.76 5.41
C TRP A 93 11.10 3.46 5.73
N PRO A 94 10.44 2.43 6.28
CA PRO A 94 11.10 1.15 6.53
C PRO A 94 11.65 0.54 5.23
N GLU A 95 12.85 -0.03 5.33
CA GLU A 95 13.42 -0.84 4.26
C GLU A 95 12.57 -2.08 4.05
N MET A 96 12.30 -2.41 2.78
CA MET A 96 11.60 -3.66 2.44
C MET A 96 12.61 -4.81 2.46
N GLU A 97 12.17 -5.96 2.94
CA GLU A 97 12.96 -7.19 2.86
C GLU A 97 13.25 -7.53 1.39
N ALA A 98 14.51 -7.84 1.08
CA ALA A 98 14.91 -8.20 -0.26
C ALA A 98 14.31 -9.55 -0.65
N ILE A 99 13.75 -9.62 -1.85
CA ILE A 99 13.29 -10.90 -2.41
C ILE A 99 14.54 -11.77 -2.61
N PRO A 100 14.57 -13.01 -2.07
CA PRO A 100 15.70 -13.92 -2.26
C PRO A 100 16.00 -14.19 -3.74
N ASP A 101 17.28 -14.31 -4.09
CA ASP A 101 17.72 -14.56 -5.48
C ASP A 101 17.20 -15.89 -6.04
N ASP A 102 16.86 -16.85 -5.17
CA ASP A 102 16.33 -18.17 -5.51
C ASP A 102 14.78 -18.21 -5.50
N ALA A 103 14.12 -17.07 -5.32
CA ALA A 103 12.66 -16.99 -5.35
C ALA A 103 12.10 -17.41 -6.73
N VAL A 104 11.03 -18.22 -6.70
CA VAL A 104 10.36 -18.71 -7.92
C VAL A 104 9.06 -17.94 -8.14
N THR A 105 8.85 -17.43 -9.34
CA THR A 105 7.57 -16.86 -9.76
C THR A 105 6.58 -17.97 -10.11
N VAL A 106 5.38 -17.90 -9.54
CA VAL A 106 4.30 -18.87 -9.78
C VAL A 106 3.04 -18.10 -10.15
N GLU A 107 2.35 -18.54 -11.21
CA GLU A 107 1.03 -18.00 -11.54
C GLU A 107 0.00 -18.47 -10.51
N LEU A 108 -0.72 -17.53 -9.92
CA LEU A 108 -1.80 -17.83 -8.97
C LEU A 108 -3.05 -18.29 -9.73
N PRO A 109 -3.84 -19.21 -9.15
CA PRO A 109 -5.08 -19.66 -9.78
C PRO A 109 -6.10 -18.51 -9.89
N PRO A 110 -6.98 -18.51 -10.92
CA PRO A 110 -7.94 -17.42 -11.13
C PRO A 110 -8.88 -17.14 -9.94
N ASP A 111 -9.13 -18.16 -9.12
CA ASP A 111 -9.99 -18.10 -7.93
C ASP A 111 -9.21 -17.91 -6.63
N PHE A 112 -7.92 -17.57 -6.68
CA PHE A 112 -7.08 -17.37 -5.50
C PHE A 112 -7.69 -16.41 -4.47
N GLY A 113 -8.28 -15.30 -4.92
CA GLY A 113 -8.97 -14.36 -4.03
C GLY A 113 -10.15 -14.98 -3.29
N ARG A 114 -10.87 -15.92 -3.92
CA ARG A 114 -11.94 -16.69 -3.28
C ARG A 114 -11.36 -17.68 -2.26
N LEU A 115 -10.26 -18.35 -2.58
CA LEU A 115 -9.58 -19.26 -1.65
C LEU A 115 -9.12 -18.51 -0.38
N LEU A 116 -8.49 -17.34 -0.53
CA LEU A 116 -8.14 -16.49 0.60
C LEU A 116 -9.36 -16.06 1.43
N ALA A 117 -10.46 -15.69 0.76
CA ALA A 117 -11.69 -15.31 1.46
C ALA A 117 -12.31 -16.45 2.27
N LEU A 118 -12.14 -17.70 1.83
CA LEU A 118 -12.59 -18.89 2.57
C LEU A 118 -11.68 -19.21 3.77
N ALA A 119 -10.36 -18.99 3.64
CA ALA A 119 -9.38 -19.28 4.68
C ALA A 119 -9.30 -18.17 5.75
N ALA A 120 -9.43 -16.90 5.38
CA ALA A 120 -9.25 -15.76 6.29
C ALA A 120 -10.09 -15.84 7.60
N PRO A 121 -11.37 -16.28 7.60
CA PRO A 121 -12.17 -16.32 8.82
C PRO A 121 -11.70 -17.34 9.87
N VAL A 122 -10.94 -18.37 9.47
CA VAL A 122 -10.47 -19.42 10.40
C VAL A 122 -9.08 -19.12 11.00
N VAL A 123 -8.42 -18.05 10.53
CA VAL A 123 -7.10 -17.65 11.01
C VAL A 123 -7.20 -17.12 12.45
N ASN A 124 -6.44 -17.72 13.36
CA ASN A 124 -6.31 -17.21 14.72
C ASN A 124 -5.19 -16.17 14.82
N LEU A 125 -5.53 -14.90 14.60
CA LEU A 125 -4.59 -13.77 14.72
C LEU A 125 -3.98 -13.60 16.13
N ARG A 126 -4.58 -14.24 17.16
CA ARG A 126 -4.13 -14.18 18.56
C ARG A 126 -3.33 -15.41 19.00
N GLU A 127 -3.09 -16.37 18.10
CA GLU A 127 -2.36 -17.60 18.43
C GLU A 127 -0.96 -17.29 18.96
N ALA A 128 -0.46 -18.02 19.96
CA ALA A 128 0.86 -17.71 20.52
C ALA A 128 1.99 -17.93 19.49
N ARG A 129 1.85 -18.94 18.64
CA ARG A 129 2.82 -19.31 17.61
C ARG A 129 2.58 -18.49 16.35
N LEU A 130 3.57 -17.68 15.96
CA LEU A 130 3.51 -16.84 14.77
C LEU A 130 3.15 -17.62 13.50
N ALA A 131 3.71 -18.82 13.33
CA ALA A 131 3.46 -19.67 12.16
C ALA A 131 1.99 -20.10 11.99
N LEU A 132 1.16 -19.96 13.04
CA LEU A 132 -0.27 -20.31 13.02
C LEU A 132 -1.19 -19.09 12.96
N ARG A 133 -0.62 -17.88 12.84
CA ARG A 133 -1.38 -16.64 12.63
C ARG A 133 -1.60 -16.30 11.16
N GLY A 134 -1.08 -17.12 10.25
CA GLY A 134 -1.14 -16.91 8.80
C GLY A 134 -2.01 -17.93 8.09
N ILE A 135 -2.07 -17.78 6.78
CA ILE A 135 -2.67 -18.73 5.85
C ILE A 135 -1.53 -19.54 5.22
N ASN A 136 -1.64 -20.87 5.18
CA ASN A 136 -0.60 -21.69 4.58
C ASN A 136 -0.87 -21.84 3.07
N LEU A 137 0.14 -21.51 2.25
CA LEU A 137 0.06 -21.55 0.80
C LEU A 137 0.83 -22.77 0.27
N PHE A 138 0.14 -23.62 -0.48
CA PHE A 138 0.73 -24.76 -1.17
C PHE A 138 0.45 -24.68 -2.66
N ARG A 139 1.27 -25.38 -3.47
CA ARG A 139 1.06 -25.47 -4.92
C ARG A 139 -0.34 -26.01 -5.27
N ASP A 140 -0.83 -26.96 -4.48
CA ASP A 140 -2.11 -27.64 -4.74
C ASP A 140 -3.31 -26.96 -4.05
N GLY A 141 -3.10 -25.85 -3.33
CA GLY A 141 -4.19 -25.10 -2.70
C GLY A 141 -3.81 -24.29 -1.46
N VAL A 142 -4.83 -23.75 -0.81
CA VAL A 142 -4.73 -22.97 0.44
C VAL A 142 -5.35 -23.80 1.57
N THR A 143 -4.63 -23.99 2.68
CA THR A 143 -5.10 -24.75 3.86
C THR A 143 -5.02 -23.92 5.12
#